data_AF-A0A8R7P2W9-F1
#
_entry.id   AF-A0A8R7P2W9-F1
#
_cell.length_a   1.000
_cell.length_b   1.000
_cell.length_c   1.000
_cell.angle_alpha   90.00
_cell.angle_beta   90.00
_cell.angle_gamma   90.00
#
_symmetry.space_group_name_H-M   'P 1'
#
loop_
_entity.id
_entity.type
_entity.pdbx_description
1 polymer ?
#
loop_
_entity_poly.entity_id
_entity_poly.type
_entity_poly.pdbx_seq_one_letter_code
_entity_poly.pdbx_strand_id
1 'polypeptide(L)'
;MGRAAIFLINCGCVLNLIGIYQGGVWKVRVELPDAYPYKSPSIGFINKIYHPNVDEMSGSVCLDVINQTWSPMFDLVNVFEVFLPQLLLYPNPSDPLNGEAAALMMRDRPAYEQKVKEFCEKYAKPEDAGITPEDKSSDEEELSEDEDDSGDEDIVGKPDP
;
A
#
# COMPACT_ATOMS: atom_id res chain seq x y z
N MET A 1 21.87 -8.67 13.33
CA MET A 1 21.24 -7.40 13.78
C MET A 1 20.54 -6.87 12.55
N GLY A 2 19.28 -7.30 12.36
CA GLY A 2 18.55 -7.09 11.10
C GLY A 2 18.37 -5.61 10.81
N ARG A 3 18.56 -5.21 9.56
CA ARG A 3 18.22 -3.86 9.10
C ARG A 3 16.70 -3.78 9.00
N ALA A 4 16.06 -3.08 9.93
CA ALA A 4 14.67 -2.69 9.79
C ALA A 4 14.61 -1.50 8.83
N ALA A 5 13.83 -1.61 7.76
CA ALA A 5 13.52 -0.49 6.89
C ALA A 5 12.03 -0.17 7.07
N ILE A 6 11.74 1.10 7.36
CA ILE A 6 10.37 1.58 7.51
C ILE A 6 9.98 2.17 6.15
N PHE A 7 8.96 1.60 5.52
CA PHE A 7 8.40 2.11 4.28
C PHE A 7 7.03 2.73 4.57
N LEU A 8 6.77 3.90 3.98
CA LEU A 8 5.44 4.50 4.00
C LEU A 8 4.65 3.90 2.83
N ILE A 9 3.54 3.21 3.13
CA ILE A 9 2.54 2.96 2.09
C ILE A 9 1.57 4.14 2.14
N ASN A 10 1.81 5.11 1.28
CA ASN A 10 0.84 6.16 1.04
C ASN A 10 -0.29 5.55 0.20
N CYS A 11 -1.55 5.59 0.67
CA CYS A 11 -2.66 5.15 -0.19
C CYS A 11 -2.89 6.12 -1.37
N GLY A 12 -2.13 7.23 -1.44
CA GLY A 12 -1.95 8.05 -2.65
C GLY A 12 -0.83 7.60 -3.59
N CYS A 13 0.17 6.85 -3.10
CA CYS A 13 1.19 6.20 -3.93
C CYS A 13 0.84 4.71 -4.11
N VAL A 14 -0.15 4.49 -4.99
CA VAL A 14 -0.28 3.32 -5.87
C VAL A 14 -0.41 1.91 -5.27
N LEU A 15 -0.98 1.75 -4.07
CA LEU A 15 -1.83 0.57 -3.86
C LEU A 15 -3.26 0.96 -4.24
N ASN A 16 -3.62 0.76 -5.51
CA ASN A 16 -5.02 0.69 -5.93
C ASN A 16 -5.67 -0.53 -5.26
N LEU A 17 -5.90 -0.44 -3.95
CA LEU A 17 -6.67 -1.44 -3.21
C LEU A 17 -8.12 -1.26 -3.63
N ILE A 18 -8.50 -2.02 -4.66
CA ILE A 18 -9.87 -2.18 -5.08
C ILE A 18 -10.57 -2.99 -3.97
N GLY A 19 -11.60 -2.43 -3.33
CA GLY A 19 -12.43 -3.17 -2.36
C GLY A 19 -12.72 -2.43 -1.06
N ILE A 20 -12.88 -3.18 0.03
CA ILE A 20 -13.47 -2.68 1.29
C ILE A 20 -12.50 -1.85 2.15
N TYR A 21 -11.21 -1.86 1.82
CA TYR A 21 -10.13 -1.08 2.46
C TYR A 21 -9.84 0.24 1.74
N GLN A 22 -10.61 0.56 0.69
CA GLN A 22 -10.39 1.75 -0.13
C GLN A 22 -10.37 3.03 0.72
N GLY A 23 -9.37 3.88 0.46
CA GLY A 23 -9.19 5.18 1.13
C GLY A 23 -8.43 5.13 2.46
N GLY A 24 -8.14 3.94 3.00
CA GLY A 24 -7.29 3.79 4.18
C GLY A 24 -5.80 3.91 3.86
N VAL A 25 -5.04 4.58 4.71
CA VAL A 25 -3.59 4.78 4.63
C VAL A 25 -2.91 4.06 5.77
N TRP A 26 -1.89 3.25 5.46
CA TRP A 26 -1.17 2.49 6.47
C TRP A 26 0.34 2.65 6.36
N LYS A 27 1.00 2.87 7.50
CA LYS A 27 2.45 2.73 7.59
C LYS A 27 2.78 1.27 7.85
N VAL A 28 3.73 0.72 7.07
CA VAL A 28 4.08 -0.70 7.14
C VAL A 28 5.55 -0.87 7.52
N ARG A 29 5.77 -1.66 8.56
CA ARG A 29 7.08 -2.09 9.02
C ARG A 29 7.51 -3.34 8.26
N VAL A 30 8.72 -3.31 7.70
CA VAL A 30 9.34 -4.46 7.06
C VAL A 30 10.66 -4.77 7.76
N GLU A 31 10.82 -6.01 8.21
CA GLU A 31 12.05 -6.48 8.84
C GLU A 31 12.66 -7.62 8.02
N LEU A 32 13.89 -7.41 7.57
CA LEU A 32 14.64 -8.41 6.84
C LEU A 32 15.42 -9.30 7.83
N PRO A 33 15.19 -10.64 7.83
CA PRO A 33 15.96 -11.53 8.68
C PRO A 33 17.41 -11.66 8.17
N ASP A 34 18.32 -12.12 9.04
CA ASP A 34 19.73 -12.34 8.68
C ASP A 34 19.91 -13.34 7.51
N ALA A 35 18.91 -14.21 7.28
CA ALA A 35 18.89 -15.20 6.20
C ALA A 35 18.10 -14.76 4.95
N TYR A 36 17.76 -13.47 4.83
CA TYR A 36 17.13 -12.93 3.62
C TYR A 36 18.06 -13.07 2.39
N PRO A 37 17.55 -13.42 1.20
CA PRO A 37 16.15 -13.62 0.82
C PRO A 37 15.64 -15.07 0.97
N TYR A 38 16.44 -15.98 1.54
CA TYR A 38 16.02 -17.37 1.75
C TYR A 38 14.94 -17.52 2.83
N LYS A 39 14.91 -16.60 3.80
CA LYS A 39 13.76 -16.38 4.68
C LYS A 39 13.01 -15.12 4.27
N SER A 40 11.69 -15.19 4.30
CA SER A 40 10.79 -14.08 4.00
C SER A 40 10.97 -12.90 4.96
N PRO A 41 10.67 -11.67 4.51
CA PRO A 41 10.58 -10.53 5.41
C PRO A 41 9.41 -10.70 6.39
N SER A 42 9.54 -10.12 7.59
CA SER A 42 8.38 -9.92 8.48
C SER A 42 7.70 -8.61 8.13
N ILE A 43 6.37 -8.63 8.02
CA ILE A 43 5.55 -7.49 7.63
C ILE A 43 4.58 -7.17 8.76
N GLY A 44 4.43 -5.88 9.10
CA GLY A 44 3.43 -5.45 10.07
C GLY A 44 2.87 -4.06 9.81
N PHE A 45 1.57 -3.90 10.00
CA PHE A 45 0.88 -2.61 9.97
C PHE A 45 1.15 -1.84 11.27
N ILE A 46 1.61 -0.60 11.19
CA ILE A 46 1.92 0.22 12.36
C ILE A 46 0.63 0.82 12.95
N ASN A 47 -0.20 1.42 12.10
CA ASN A 47 -1.55 1.83 12.46
C ASN A 47 -2.54 0.69 12.20
N LYS A 48 -3.69 0.70 12.90
CA LYS A 48 -4.57 -0.48 13.00
C LYS A 48 -5.23 -0.83 11.67
N ILE A 49 -5.37 -2.12 11.43
CA ILE A 49 -6.15 -2.70 10.33
C ILE A 49 -6.99 -3.86 10.88
N TYR A 50 -8.23 -3.99 10.40
CA TYR A 50 -9.11 -5.10 10.76
C TYR A 50 -9.09 -6.15 9.65
N HIS A 51 -8.29 -7.21 9.80
CA HIS A 51 -8.09 -8.22 8.75
C HIS A 51 -7.87 -9.63 9.35
N PRO A 52 -8.45 -10.71 8.78
CA PRO A 52 -8.31 -12.08 9.32
C PRO A 52 -6.87 -12.56 9.53
N ASN A 53 -5.95 -12.23 8.62
CA ASN A 53 -4.54 -12.66 8.68
C ASN A 53 -3.59 -11.61 9.30
N VAL A 54 -4.12 -10.62 10.01
CA VAL A 54 -3.30 -9.62 10.73
C VAL A 54 -3.64 -9.69 12.22
N ASP A 55 -2.62 -9.77 13.06
CA ASP A 55 -2.80 -9.64 14.51
C ASP A 55 -3.24 -8.21 14.85
N GLU A 56 -4.36 -8.07 15.57
CA GLU A 56 -4.96 -6.75 15.83
C GLU A 56 -4.14 -5.90 16.81
N MET A 57 -3.34 -6.53 17.68
CA MET A 57 -2.56 -5.83 18.69
C MET A 57 -1.19 -5.39 18.18
N SER A 58 -0.47 -6.28 17.48
CA SER A 58 0.87 -6.02 16.96
C SER A 58 0.88 -5.51 15.52
N GLY A 59 -0.22 -5.69 14.78
CA GLY A 59 -0.30 -5.42 13.34
C GLY A 59 0.46 -6.43 12.48
N SER A 60 0.99 -7.51 13.06
CA SER A 60 1.80 -8.49 12.33
C SER A 60 0.96 -9.27 11.33
N VAL A 61 1.44 -9.36 10.09
CA VAL A 61 0.87 -10.24 9.06
C VAL A 61 1.31 -11.68 9.34
N CYS A 62 0.40 -12.63 9.17
CA CYS A 62 0.68 -14.05 9.36
C CYS A 62 1.86 -14.53 8.49
N LEU A 63 2.90 -15.06 9.15
CA LEU A 63 4.11 -15.53 8.49
C LEU A 63 3.84 -16.69 7.51
N ASP A 64 2.89 -17.57 7.84
CA ASP A 64 2.54 -18.70 6.97
C ASP A 64 1.90 -18.23 5.67
N VAL A 65 1.12 -17.14 5.70
CA VAL A 65 0.55 -16.53 4.50
C VAL A 65 1.63 -15.86 3.66
N ILE A 66 2.60 -15.18 4.29
CA ILE A 66 3.76 -14.62 3.58
C ILE A 66 4.57 -15.74 2.90
N ASN A 67 4.82 -16.84 3.62
CA ASN A 67 5.62 -17.96 3.12
C ASN A 67 4.96 -18.75 1.99
N GLN A 68 3.63 -18.68 1.83
CA GLN A 68 2.94 -19.30 0.68
C GLN A 68 3.24 -18.59 -0.64
N THR A 69 3.56 -17.30 -0.60
CA THR A 69 3.86 -16.49 -1.79
C THR A 69 5.36 -16.20 -1.95
N TRP A 70 6.11 -16.14 -0.85
CA TRP A 70 7.51 -15.75 -0.86
C TRP A 70 8.40 -16.74 -1.60
N SER A 71 9.32 -16.20 -2.40
CA SER A 71 10.42 -16.91 -3.03
C SER A 71 11.68 -16.04 -2.92
N PRO A 72 12.89 -16.61 -2.86
CA PRO A 72 14.12 -15.82 -2.89
C PRO A 72 14.29 -14.95 -4.15
N MET A 73 13.52 -15.25 -5.22
CA MET A 73 13.46 -14.46 -6.45
C MET A 73 12.41 -13.33 -6.39
N PHE A 74 11.64 -13.24 -5.32
CA PHE A 74 10.59 -12.24 -5.16
C PHE A 74 11.21 -10.93 -4.66
N ASP A 75 11.09 -9.86 -5.45
CA ASP A 75 11.56 -8.55 -5.06
C ASP A 75 10.72 -7.98 -3.90
N LEU A 76 11.34 -7.13 -3.07
CA LEU A 76 10.66 -6.45 -1.98
C LEU A 76 9.55 -5.52 -2.50
N VAL A 77 9.71 -4.95 -3.70
CA VAL A 77 8.66 -4.18 -4.38
C VAL A 77 7.37 -4.99 -4.54
N ASN A 78 7.48 -6.28 -4.87
CA ASN A 78 6.31 -7.16 -5.05
C ASN A 78 5.55 -7.42 -3.75
N VAL A 79 6.16 -7.20 -2.57
CA VAL A 79 5.43 -7.24 -1.30
C VAL A 79 4.30 -6.21 -1.30
N PHE A 80 4.61 -5.01 -1.78
CA PHE A 80 3.68 -3.90 -1.85
C PHE A 80 2.79 -4.01 -3.08
N GLU A 81 3.35 -4.24 -4.27
CA GLU A 81 2.57 -4.20 -5.52
C GLU A 81 1.66 -5.43 -5.72
N VAL A 82 1.99 -6.57 -5.13
CA VAL A 82 1.29 -7.85 -5.38
C VAL A 82 0.77 -8.48 -4.11
N PHE A 83 1.65 -8.82 -3.17
CA PHE A 83 1.28 -9.65 -2.02
C PHE A 83 0.24 -8.97 -1.11
N LEU A 84 0.49 -7.74 -0.65
CA LEU A 84 -0.43 -7.04 0.24
C LEU A 84 -1.79 -6.77 -0.43
N PRO A 85 -1.86 -6.26 -1.69
CA PRO A 85 -3.13 -6.13 -2.40
C PRO A 85 -3.91 -7.43 -2.50
N GLN A 86 -3.26 -8.52 -2.93
CA GLN A 86 -3.94 -9.81 -3.05
C GLN A 86 -4.44 -10.31 -1.68
N LEU A 87 -3.65 -10.15 -0.62
CA LEU A 87 -4.06 -10.54 0.72
C LEU A 87 -5.29 -9.76 1.20
N LEU A 88 -5.31 -8.45 0.99
CA LEU A 88 -6.43 -7.59 1.41
C LEU A 88 -7.71 -7.86 0.60
N LEU A 89 -7.60 -8.21 -0.68
CA LEU A 89 -8.76 -8.61 -1.49
C LEU A 89 -9.27 -10.01 -1.12
N TYR A 90 -8.36 -10.95 -0.84
CA TYR A 90 -8.67 -12.35 -0.62
C TYR A 90 -8.05 -12.86 0.69
N PRO A 91 -8.66 -12.55 1.85
CA PRO A 91 -8.18 -13.05 3.14
C PRO A 91 -8.25 -14.58 3.18
N ASN A 92 -7.29 -15.21 3.85
CA ASN A 92 -7.28 -16.65 4.08
C ASN A 92 -7.97 -16.98 5.43
N PRO A 93 -9.18 -17.57 5.43
CA PRO A 93 -9.90 -17.87 6.67
C PRO A 93 -9.47 -19.18 7.35
N SER A 94 -8.57 -19.96 6.75
CA SER A 94 -8.26 -21.33 7.20
C SER A 94 -7.43 -21.37 8.50
N ASP A 95 -6.67 -20.31 8.77
CA ASP A 95 -5.93 -20.12 10.03
C ASP A 95 -5.73 -18.61 10.31
N PRO A 96 -6.72 -17.92 10.91
CA PRO A 96 -6.69 -16.49 11.09
C PRO A 96 -5.95 -16.08 12.37
N LEU A 97 -5.16 -15.01 12.30
CA LEU A 97 -4.63 -14.33 13.48
C LEU A 97 -5.73 -13.54 14.20
N ASN A 98 -6.68 -12.98 13.44
CA ASN A 98 -7.87 -12.33 13.97
C ASN A 98 -9.10 -13.23 13.76
N GLY A 99 -9.37 -14.08 14.74
CA GLY A 99 -10.53 -14.98 14.74
C GLY A 99 -11.87 -14.27 14.68
N GLU A 100 -11.98 -13.07 15.28
CA GLU A 100 -13.23 -12.27 15.21
C GLU A 100 -13.49 -11.76 13.80
N ALA A 101 -12.46 -11.24 13.13
CA ALA A 101 -12.54 -10.80 11.74
C ALA A 101 -12.93 -11.95 10.81
N ALA A 102 -12.29 -13.12 10.96
CA ALA A 102 -12.61 -14.30 10.17
C ALA A 102 -14.04 -14.80 10.42
N ALA A 103 -14.45 -14.94 11.68
CA ALA A 103 -15.79 -15.39 12.03
C ALA A 103 -16.87 -14.43 11.54
N LEU A 104 -16.65 -13.11 11.67
CA LEU A 104 -17.58 -12.10 11.18
C LEU A 104 -17.67 -12.16 9.65
N MET A 105 -16.53 -12.23 8.96
CA MET A 105 -16.47 -12.33 7.50
C MET A 105 -17.22 -13.55 6.97
N MET A 106 -17.12 -14.71 7.64
CA MET A 106 -17.79 -15.94 7.24
C MET A 106 -19.29 -15.94 7.56
N ARG A 107 -19.69 -15.34 8.69
CA ARG A 107 -21.08 -15.33 9.16
C ARG A 107 -21.92 -14.24 8.50
N ASP A 108 -21.36 -13.05 8.37
CA ASP A 108 -22.05 -11.84 7.93
C ASP A 108 -21.06 -10.92 7.20
N ARG A 109 -20.92 -11.17 5.89
CA ARG A 109 -20.02 -10.40 5.03
C ARG A 109 -20.34 -8.90 5.05
N PRO A 110 -21.59 -8.43 4.88
CA PRO A 110 -21.92 -7.01 4.99
C PRO A 110 -21.48 -6.37 6.32
N ALA A 111 -21.69 -7.03 7.46
CA ALA A 111 -21.26 -6.50 8.75
C ALA A 111 -19.73 -6.44 8.88
N TYR A 112 -19.02 -7.42 8.33
CA TYR A 112 -17.56 -7.37 8.25
C TYR A 112 -17.08 -6.17 7.43
N GLU A 113 -17.67 -5.95 6.25
CA GLU A 113 -17.29 -4.82 5.39
C GLU A 113 -17.56 -3.47 6.05
N GLN A 114 -18.68 -3.34 6.76
CA GLN A 114 -18.99 -2.15 7.54
C GLN A 114 -17.95 -1.91 8.65
N LYS A 115 -17.57 -2.95 9.40
CA LYS A 115 -16.56 -2.85 10.46
C LYS A 115 -15.18 -2.49 9.90
N VAL A 116 -14.82 -3.02 8.72
CA VAL A 116 -13.57 -2.65 8.02
C VAL A 116 -13.57 -1.16 7.66
N LYS A 117 -14.68 -0.63 7.12
CA LYS A 117 -14.81 0.80 6.81
C LYS A 117 -14.66 1.67 8.05
N GLU A 118 -15.32 1.33 9.14
CA GLU A 118 -15.20 2.04 10.42
C GLU A 118 -13.76 2.05 10.95
N PHE A 119 -13.03 0.95 10.77
CA PHE A 119 -11.60 0.89 11.12
C PHE A 119 -10.75 1.80 10.23
N CYS A 120 -11.02 1.82 8.92
CA CYS A 120 -10.31 2.69 7.99
C CYS A 120 -10.52 4.17 8.34
N GLU A 121 -11.78 4.56 8.59
CA GLU A 121 -12.15 5.93 8.98
C GLU A 121 -11.55 6.35 10.32
N LYS A 122 -11.29 5.42 11.24
CA LYS A 122 -10.84 5.73 12.59
C LYS A 122 -9.32 5.66 12.78
N TYR A 123 -8.64 4.80 12.02
CA TYR A 123 -7.23 4.47 12.28
C TYR A 123 -6.34 4.49 11.04
N ALA A 124 -6.87 4.75 9.86
CA ALA A 124 -6.14 4.70 8.61
C ALA A 124 -6.26 6.01 7.82
N LYS A 125 -6.20 7.16 8.50
CA LYS A 125 -6.05 8.44 7.81
C LYS A 125 -4.57 8.74 7.55
N PRO A 126 -4.24 9.68 6.64
CA PRO A 126 -2.85 10.12 6.43
C PRO A 126 -2.15 10.55 7.72
N GLU A 127 -2.88 11.23 8.62
CA GLU A 127 -2.39 11.65 9.94
C GLU A 127 -2.02 10.47 10.84
N ASP A 128 -2.77 9.37 10.80
CA ASP A 128 -2.51 8.15 11.58
C ASP A 128 -1.28 7.40 11.07
N ALA A 129 -0.99 7.51 9.77
CA ALA A 129 0.22 6.96 9.16
C ALA A 129 1.46 7.84 9.40
N GLY A 130 1.30 8.99 10.06
CA GLY A 130 2.38 9.95 10.31
C GLY A 130 2.85 10.69 9.06
N ILE A 131 1.98 10.82 8.06
CA ILE A 131 2.23 11.63 6.85
C ILE A 131 1.97 13.09 7.21
N THR A 132 3.00 13.93 7.12
CA THR A 132 2.89 15.36 7.38
C THR A 132 2.53 16.11 6.09
N PRO A 133 2.01 17.35 6.18
CA PRO A 133 1.74 18.16 4.98
C PRO A 133 2.97 18.39 4.09
N GLU A 134 4.18 18.33 4.68
CA GLU A 134 5.45 18.49 3.97
C GLU A 134 5.75 17.32 3.01
N ASP A 135 5.29 16.10 3.35
CA ASP A 135 5.46 14.90 2.53
C ASP A 135 4.54 14.87 1.29
N LYS A 136 3.51 15.73 1.23
CA LYS A 136 2.57 15.80 0.09
C LYS A 136 3.05 16.72 -1.04
N SER A 137 4.00 17.62 -0.75
CA SER A 137 4.45 18.64 -1.71
C SER A 137 5.42 18.10 -2.77
N SER A 138 5.91 16.87 -2.63
CA SER A 138 6.97 16.31 -3.48
C SER A 138 6.47 15.67 -4.78
N ASP A 139 5.17 15.36 -4.89
CA ASP A 139 4.61 14.58 -6.02
C ASP A 139 3.86 15.45 -7.05
N GLU A 140 3.65 16.75 -6.80
CA GLU A 140 2.87 17.63 -7.69
C GLU A 140 3.69 18.43 -8.72
N GLU A 141 5.04 18.35 -8.73
CA GLU A 141 5.88 19.14 -9.66
C GLU A 141 6.24 18.45 -11.00
N GLU A 142 5.78 17.22 -11.27
CA GLU A 142 6.19 16.45 -12.47
C GLU A 142 5.14 16.44 -13.60
N LEU A 143 4.18 17.38 -13.67
CA LEU A 143 3.14 17.36 -14.72
C LEU A 143 2.60 18.76 -15.10
N SER A 144 3.44 19.63 -15.67
CA SER A 144 3.02 20.61 -16.70
C SER A 144 4.18 21.46 -17.21
N GLU A 145 4.54 21.27 -18.48
CA GLU A 145 5.21 22.18 -19.45
C GLU A 145 5.70 21.22 -20.55
N ASP A 146 4.96 21.04 -21.65
CA ASP A 146 5.15 21.84 -22.86
C ASP A 146 3.82 22.01 -23.64
N GLU A 147 3.19 23.18 -23.56
CA GLU A 147 2.33 23.71 -24.64
C GLU A 147 3.17 24.72 -25.43
N ASP A 148 3.88 24.26 -26.46
CA ASP A 148 4.53 25.16 -27.42
C ASP A 148 3.51 25.62 -28.46
N ASP A 149 3.10 26.87 -28.29
CA ASP A 149 2.28 27.68 -29.18
C ASP A 149 2.97 27.95 -30.53
N SER A 150 2.12 28.09 -31.54
CA SER A 150 2.38 28.30 -32.96
C SER A 150 3.04 29.65 -33.33
N GLY A 151 3.73 29.72 -34.47
CA GLY A 151 3.79 30.95 -35.29
C GLY A 151 5.11 31.33 -35.98
N ASP A 152 5.15 31.06 -37.29
CA ASP A 152 5.74 31.83 -38.41
C ASP A 152 7.22 32.28 -38.40
N GLU A 153 8.02 31.68 -39.30
CA GLU A 153 9.30 32.24 -39.78
C GLU A 153 9.10 33.08 -41.06
N ASP A 154 9.51 34.35 -40.98
CA ASP A 154 9.60 35.32 -42.07
C ASP A 154 10.67 34.94 -43.12
N ILE A 155 10.28 34.81 -44.40
CA ILE A 155 11.22 34.91 -45.54
C ILE A 155 11.04 36.27 -46.22
N VAL A 156 11.93 37.21 -45.87
CA VAL A 156 12.14 38.47 -46.59
C VAL A 156 13.15 38.23 -47.73
N GLY A 157 12.66 38.21 -48.97
CA GLY A 157 13.48 38.28 -50.19
C GLY A 157 12.99 39.44 -51.06
N LYS A 158 13.86 40.44 -51.24
CA LYS A 158 13.61 41.77 -51.84
C LYS A 158 13.36 41.76 -53.38
N PRO A 159 12.86 42.89 -53.94
CA PRO A 159 12.14 43.02 -55.22
C PRO A 159 13.05 43.38 -56.40
N ASP A 160 12.50 43.39 -57.62
CA ASP A 160 12.82 44.37 -58.68
C ASP A 160 11.84 44.28 -59.90
N PRO A 161 11.78 45.30 -60.80
CA PRO A 161 10.58 46.03 -61.21
C PRO A 161 9.74 45.50 -62.39
#